data_AF-A0A0G4LA97-F1
#
_entry.id   AF-A0A0G4LA97-F1
#
_cell.length_a   1.000
_cell.length_b   1.000
_cell.length_c   1.000
_cell.angle_alpha   90.00
_cell.angle_beta   90.00
_cell.angle_gamma   90.00
#
_symmetry.space_group_name_H-M   'P 1'
#
loop_
_entity.id
_entity.type
_entity.pdbx_description
1 polymer ?
#
loop_
_entity_poly.entity_id
_entity_poly.type
_entity_poly.pdbx_seq_one_letter_code
_entity_poly.pdbx_strand_id
1 'polypeptide(L)'
;MAPLSRPKTSLPRERFTTYLKDIKIQTYQDPSFSSSSRNSGSLRSSIWSISWNPTGSLIATGADRILRVWNPEKPVSRFSTELKGHTAAIAKVAFNPAKDAELCSISFDGVAKFWDVRSKTCTNEVKGLGEAFTLAWAPDGETLVVGNK
;
A
#
# COMPACT_ATOMS: atom_id res chain seq x y z
N MET A 1 0.74 6.28 23.29
CA MET A 1 1.74 7.26 22.81
C MET A 1 1.72 7.23 21.29
N ALA A 2 1.46 8.35 20.63
CA ALA A 2 1.64 8.43 19.18
C ALA A 2 3.14 8.24 18.86
N PRO A 3 3.51 7.48 17.83
CA PRO A 3 4.90 7.36 17.43
C PRO A 3 5.42 8.75 17.07
N LEU A 4 6.60 9.10 17.59
CA LEU A 4 7.22 10.40 17.34
C LEU A 4 7.43 10.57 15.84
N SER A 5 6.79 11.59 15.25
CA SER A 5 7.03 11.96 13.87
C SER A 5 8.52 12.25 13.69
N ARG A 6 9.19 11.63 12.72
CA ARG A 6 10.58 11.97 12.41
C ARG A 6 10.67 13.49 12.16
N PRO A 7 11.64 14.18 12.77
CA PRO A 7 11.81 15.62 12.55
C PRO A 7 11.98 15.90 11.06
N LYS A 8 11.20 16.84 10.54
CA LYS A 8 11.34 17.31 9.15
C LYS A 8 12.60 18.17 9.08
N THR A 9 13.60 17.71 8.35
CA THR A 9 14.85 18.46 8.14
C THR A 9 14.81 19.15 6.79
N SER A 10 14.96 20.48 6.77
CA SER A 10 15.16 21.22 5.53
C SER A 10 16.59 20.99 5.01
N LEU A 11 16.71 20.58 3.75
CA LEU A 11 18.01 20.40 3.08
C LEU A 11 18.26 21.55 2.10
N PRO A 12 19.41 22.24 2.18
CA PRO A 12 19.78 23.24 1.18
C PRO A 12 20.06 22.58 -0.18
N ARG A 13 19.83 23.33 -1.27
CA ARG A 13 19.87 22.80 -2.65
C ARG A 13 21.13 22.01 -2.97
N GLU A 14 22.27 22.52 -2.51
CA GLU A 14 23.61 21.97 -2.75
C GLU A 14 23.83 20.58 -2.12
N ARG A 15 23.08 20.25 -1.06
CA ARG A 15 23.20 18.97 -0.36
C ARG A 15 22.24 17.89 -0.89
N PHE A 16 21.30 18.22 -1.78
CA PHE A 16 20.36 17.23 -2.31
C PHE A 16 21.04 16.08 -3.04
N THR A 17 22.03 16.39 -3.88
CA THR A 17 22.71 15.37 -4.69
C THR A 17 23.46 14.37 -3.81
N THR A 18 24.13 14.84 -2.75
CA THR A 18 24.78 13.97 -1.77
C THR A 18 23.76 13.19 -0.95
N TYR A 19 22.70 13.86 -0.46
CA TYR A 19 21.65 13.19 0.31
C TYR A 19 20.98 12.04 -0.46
N LEU A 20 20.66 12.24 -1.74
CA LEU A 20 20.03 11.21 -2.57
C LEU A 20 20.97 10.03 -2.86
N LYS A 21 22.30 10.23 -2.88
CA LYS A 21 23.29 9.15 -3.06
C LYS A 21 23.31 8.19 -1.86
N ASP A 22 23.04 8.71 -0.67
CA ASP A 22 23.08 7.92 0.57
C ASP A 22 21.74 7.21 0.87
N ILE A 23 20.74 7.33 -0.02
CA ILE A 23 19.45 6.65 0.15
C ILE A 23 19.65 5.14 0.04
N LYS A 24 19.19 4.44 1.08
CA LYS A 24 19.10 2.98 1.08
C LYS A 24 17.97 2.55 0.15
N ILE A 25 18.32 1.77 -0.88
CA ILE A 25 17.35 1.13 -1.76
C ILE A 25 17.09 -0.29 -1.24
N GLN A 26 15.82 -0.64 -1.11
CA GLN A 26 15.39 -1.97 -0.74
C GLN A 26 14.43 -2.51 -1.78
N THR A 27 14.66 -3.75 -2.24
CA THR A 27 13.79 -4.43 -3.18
C THR A 27 12.75 -5.26 -2.43
N TYR A 28 11.52 -5.24 -2.95
CA TYR A 28 10.45 -6.14 -2.52
C TYR A 28 10.08 -7.04 -3.69
N GLN A 29 10.05 -8.35 -3.44
CA GLN A 29 9.58 -9.34 -4.41
C GLN A 29 8.28 -9.94 -3.90
N ASP A 30 7.23 -9.83 -4.70
CA ASP A 30 5.95 -10.39 -4.34
C ASP A 30 6.05 -11.94 -4.32
N PRO A 31 5.62 -12.64 -3.25
CA PRO A 31 5.69 -14.10 -3.18
C PRO A 31 4.93 -14.81 -4.30
N SER A 32 3.87 -14.20 -4.85
CA SER A 32 3.13 -14.76 -5.99
C SER A 32 3.96 -14.81 -7.28
N PHE A 33 5.07 -14.07 -7.36
CA PHE A 33 5.96 -14.07 -8.51
C PHE A 33 6.81 -15.34 -8.62
N SER A 34 7.09 -16.05 -7.52
CA SER A 34 7.99 -17.21 -7.50
C SER A 34 7.27 -18.56 -7.66
N SER A 35 5.94 -18.59 -7.55
CA SER A 35 5.15 -19.81 -7.63
C SER A 35 4.47 -19.90 -9.00
N SER A 36 5.11 -20.59 -9.95
CA SER A 36 4.50 -21.13 -11.17
C SER A 36 4.12 -20.14 -12.28
N SER A 37 4.98 -19.97 -13.30
CA SER A 37 4.53 -20.04 -14.70
C SER A 37 5.72 -20.06 -15.67
N ARG A 38 6.12 -21.26 -16.10
CA ARG A 38 6.85 -21.45 -17.36
C ARG A 38 5.91 -21.77 -18.53
N ASN A 39 4.59 -21.79 -18.31
CA ASN A 39 3.58 -22.01 -19.34
C ASN A 39 2.20 -21.65 -18.78
N SER A 40 1.71 -20.45 -19.11
CA SER A 40 0.30 -20.05 -19.23
C SER A 40 0.27 -18.53 -19.31
N GLY A 41 -0.59 -17.96 -20.15
CA GLY A 41 -0.83 -16.52 -20.33
C GLY A 41 -1.43 -15.82 -19.09
N SER A 42 -0.99 -16.22 -17.90
CA SER A 42 -1.33 -15.65 -16.61
C SER A 42 -0.70 -14.26 -16.51
N LEU A 43 -1.53 -13.25 -16.33
CA LEU A 43 -1.13 -11.87 -16.09
C LEU A 43 -0.01 -11.85 -15.05
N ARG A 44 1.18 -11.38 -15.45
CA ARG A 44 2.28 -11.11 -14.52
C ARG A 44 1.70 -10.28 -13.37
N SER A 45 1.78 -10.80 -12.14
CA SER A 45 1.32 -10.09 -10.94
C SER A 45 2.16 -8.82 -10.78
N SER A 46 1.69 -7.71 -11.34
CA SER A 46 2.32 -6.40 -11.24
C SER A 46 1.85 -5.73 -9.94
N ILE A 47 2.81 -5.24 -9.17
CA ILE A 47 2.52 -4.36 -8.04
C ILE A 47 2.22 -2.98 -8.63
N TRP A 48 0.97 -2.53 -8.51
CA TRP A 48 0.56 -1.21 -9.01
C TRP A 48 0.73 -0.10 -7.98
N SER A 49 0.79 -0.46 -6.69
CA SER A 49 0.77 0.51 -5.62
C SER A 49 1.51 0.02 -4.38
N ILE A 50 2.15 0.98 -3.71
CA ILE A 50 2.88 0.80 -2.45
C ILE A 50 2.59 1.99 -1.54
N SER A 51 2.40 1.75 -0.25
CA SER A 51 2.12 2.80 0.73
C SER A 51 2.74 2.48 2.09
N TRP A 52 3.37 3.47 2.70
CA TRP A 52 3.83 3.40 4.09
C TRP A 52 2.69 3.71 5.04
N ASN A 53 2.66 3.03 6.18
CA ASN A 53 1.85 3.47 7.30
C ASN A 53 2.45 4.73 7.94
N PRO A 54 1.66 5.52 8.70
CA PRO A 54 2.13 6.81 9.22
C PRO A 54 3.29 6.69 10.22
N THR A 55 3.50 5.51 10.78
CA THR A 55 4.58 5.24 11.75
C THR A 55 5.89 4.84 11.08
N GLY A 56 5.86 4.51 9.78
CA GLY A 56 7.00 3.99 9.03
C GLY A 56 7.41 2.56 9.41
N SER A 57 6.55 1.81 10.10
CA SER A 57 6.84 0.42 10.50
C SER A 57 6.27 -0.63 9.55
N LEU A 58 5.26 -0.27 8.74
CA LEU A 58 4.59 -1.16 7.79
C LEU A 58 4.52 -0.53 6.41
N ILE A 59 4.60 -1.40 5.40
CA ILE A 59 4.33 -1.11 4.00
C ILE A 59 3.17 -2.00 3.56
N ALA A 60 2.25 -1.44 2.79
CA ALA A 60 1.22 -2.16 2.06
C ALA A 60 1.53 -2.12 0.57
N THR A 61 1.40 -3.26 -0.11
CA THR A 61 1.47 -3.39 -1.56
C THR A 61 0.17 -3.99 -2.08
N GLY A 62 -0.30 -3.52 -3.24
CA GLY A 62 -1.42 -4.11 -3.97
C GLY A 62 -0.93 -4.83 -5.22
N ALA A 63 -1.19 -6.15 -5.32
CA ALA A 63 -0.80 -6.96 -6.46
C ALA A 63 -1.90 -7.99 -6.79
N ASP A 64 -2.30 -8.04 -8.06
CA ASP A 64 -3.52 -8.73 -8.49
C ASP A 64 -4.69 -8.31 -7.56
N ARG A 65 -5.39 -9.25 -6.92
CA ARG A 65 -6.57 -9.01 -6.07
C ARG A 65 -6.25 -8.98 -4.58
N ILE A 66 -4.97 -9.02 -4.21
CA ILE A 66 -4.52 -9.23 -2.84
C ILE A 66 -3.67 -8.03 -2.39
N LEU A 67 -4.00 -7.48 -1.22
CA LEU A 67 -3.09 -6.57 -0.54
C LEU A 67 -2.16 -7.37 0.36
N ARG A 68 -0.89 -6.97 0.40
CA ARG A 68 0.11 -7.53 1.30
C ARG A 68 0.68 -6.46 2.18
N VAL A 69 0.62 -6.66 3.49
CA VAL A 69 1.21 -5.75 4.48
C VAL A 69 2.41 -6.40 5.16
N TRP A 70 3.55 -5.71 5.18
CA TRP A 70 4.84 -6.24 5.64
C TRP A 70 5.71 -5.18 6.30
N ASN A 71 6.68 -5.61 7.11
CA ASN A 71 7.64 -4.73 7.77
C ASN A 71 9.00 -4.79 7.01
N PRO A 72 9.52 -3.65 6.53
CA PRO A 72 10.75 -3.61 5.75
C PRO A 72 12.04 -3.82 6.54
N GLU A 73 12.05 -3.57 7.85
CA GLU A 73 13.21 -3.88 8.72
C GLU A 73 13.38 -5.39 8.93
N LYS A 74 12.32 -6.17 8.66
CA LYS A 74 12.32 -7.64 8.72
C LYS A 74 11.97 -8.19 7.34
N PRO A 75 12.86 -8.02 6.33
CA PRO A 75 12.58 -8.32 4.93
C PRO A 75 12.31 -9.80 4.67
N VAL A 76 12.82 -10.68 5.53
CA VAL A 76 12.47 -12.11 5.53
C VAL A 76 11.10 -12.24 6.21
N SER A 77 10.03 -12.00 5.45
CA SER A 77 8.69 -12.34 5.91
C SER A 77 7.99 -13.22 4.89
N ARG A 78 8.07 -14.53 5.13
CA ARG A 78 7.10 -15.52 4.61
C ARG A 78 5.65 -15.25 5.10
N PHE A 79 5.40 -14.13 5.79
CA PHE A 79 4.17 -13.76 6.48
C PHE A 79 3.82 -12.28 6.28
N SER A 80 3.80 -11.81 5.03
CA SER A 80 2.98 -10.62 4.76
C SER A 80 1.55 -10.92 5.19
N THR A 81 0.90 -10.01 5.91
CA THR A 81 -0.53 -10.13 6.15
C THR A 81 -1.23 -9.93 4.82
N GLU A 82 -1.94 -10.97 4.36
CA GLU A 82 -2.75 -10.89 3.16
C GLU A 82 -4.15 -10.39 3.51
N LEU A 83 -4.59 -9.33 2.84
CA LEU A 83 -5.97 -8.85 2.90
C LEU A 83 -6.64 -9.21 1.57
N LYS A 84 -7.59 -10.14 1.63
CA LYS A 84 -8.30 -10.70 0.48
C LYS A 84 -9.75 -10.24 0.49
N GLY A 85 -10.31 -10.01 -0.69
CA GLY A 85 -11.73 -9.67 -0.84
C GLY A 85 -12.07 -8.86 -2.09
N HIS A 86 -11.09 -8.27 -2.76
CA HIS A 86 -11.31 -7.70 -4.09
C HIS A 86 -11.52 -8.79 -5.15
N THR A 87 -12.36 -8.50 -6.14
CA THR A 87 -12.68 -9.45 -7.23
C THR A 87 -11.92 -9.15 -8.51
N ALA A 88 -11.31 -7.95 -8.61
CA ALA A 88 -10.42 -7.54 -9.70
C ALA A 88 -9.16 -6.85 -9.17
N ALA A 89 -8.23 -6.53 -10.07
CA ALA A 89 -6.91 -6.05 -9.67
C ALA A 89 -6.97 -4.72 -8.89
N ILE A 90 -6.13 -4.62 -7.86
CA ILE A 90 -6.00 -3.44 -7.01
C ILE A 90 -5.27 -2.35 -7.79
N ALA A 91 -5.91 -1.20 -7.95
CA ALA A 91 -5.33 -0.05 -8.62
C ALA A 91 -4.47 0.77 -7.66
N LYS A 92 -4.94 0.97 -6.41
CA LYS A 92 -4.21 1.76 -5.41
C LYS A 92 -4.47 1.32 -3.98
N VAL A 93 -3.46 1.48 -3.13
CA VAL A 93 -3.56 1.36 -1.67
C VAL A 93 -3.02 2.63 -1.01
N ALA A 94 -3.65 3.07 0.09
CA ALA A 94 -3.04 4.03 0.99
C ALA A 94 -3.44 3.79 2.44
N PHE A 95 -2.44 3.81 3.32
CA PHE A 95 -2.69 3.92 4.76
C PHE A 95 -3.37 5.24 5.11
N ASN A 96 -4.23 5.17 6.12
CA ASN A 96 -4.77 6.33 6.79
C ASN A 96 -3.61 7.09 7.48
N PRO A 97 -3.44 8.40 7.25
CA PRO A 97 -2.33 9.16 7.84
C PRO A 97 -2.45 9.37 9.35
N ALA A 98 -3.65 9.23 9.93
CA ALA A 98 -3.90 9.43 11.36
C ALA A 98 -3.98 8.12 12.17
N LYS A 99 -4.18 6.98 11.51
CA LYS A 99 -4.36 5.67 12.17
C LYS A 99 -3.36 4.64 11.63
N ASP A 100 -2.59 4.03 12.54
CA ASP A 100 -1.39 3.25 12.20
C ASP A 100 -1.65 1.91 11.49
N ALA A 101 -2.85 1.36 11.65
CA ALA A 101 -3.25 0.05 11.13
C ALA A 101 -4.50 0.10 10.22
N GLU A 102 -4.95 1.29 9.83
CA GLU A 102 -6.08 1.44 8.91
C GLU A 102 -5.56 1.80 7.51
N LEU A 103 -6.08 1.15 6.47
CA LEU A 103 -5.79 1.48 5.09
C LEU A 103 -7.03 1.39 4.21
N CYS A 104 -7.01 2.13 3.10
CA CYS A 104 -7.99 2.00 2.03
C CYS A 104 -7.33 1.39 0.79
N SER A 105 -8.05 0.53 0.09
CA SER A 105 -7.71 0.05 -1.24
C SER A 105 -8.83 0.35 -2.23
N ILE A 106 -8.48 0.57 -3.48
CA ILE A 106 -9.41 0.66 -4.61
C ILE A 106 -9.00 -0.35 -5.67
N SER A 107 -9.99 -0.92 -6.35
CA SER A 107 -9.82 -1.94 -7.36
C SER A 107 -10.66 -1.63 -8.60
N PHE A 108 -10.26 -2.24 -9.71
CA PHE A 108 -11.05 -2.26 -10.94
C PHE A 108 -12.39 -3.00 -10.80
N ASP A 109 -12.69 -3.59 -9.64
CA ASP A 109 -14.02 -4.10 -9.31
C ASP A 109 -15.02 -2.97 -8.96
N GLY A 110 -14.55 -1.72 -8.95
CA GLY A 110 -15.34 -0.52 -8.65
C GLY A 110 -15.71 -0.38 -7.19
N VAL A 111 -14.95 -1.02 -6.31
CA VAL A 111 -15.12 -0.99 -4.87
C VAL A 111 -13.90 -0.37 -4.20
N ALA A 112 -14.14 0.54 -3.25
CA ALA A 112 -13.15 0.91 -2.25
C ALA A 112 -13.37 0.06 -0.99
N LYS A 113 -12.32 -0.55 -0.46
CA LYS A 113 -12.36 -1.33 0.78
C LYS A 113 -11.49 -0.68 1.85
N PHE A 114 -12.02 -0.58 3.04
CA PHE A 114 -11.32 -0.12 4.24
C PHE A 114 -10.96 -1.34 5.08
N TRP A 115 -9.72 -1.35 5.58
CA TRP A 115 -9.16 -2.51 6.24
C TRP A 115 -8.56 -2.13 7.57
N ASP A 116 -8.77 -2.99 8.55
CA ASP A 116 -7.93 -3.05 9.74
C ASP A 116 -6.89 -4.16 9.52
N VAL A 117 -5.62 -3.75 9.49
CA VAL A 117 -4.47 -4.64 9.24
C VAL A 117 -4.26 -5.62 10.38
N ARG A 118 -4.54 -5.24 11.63
CA ARG A 118 -4.30 -6.06 12.83
C ARG A 118 -5.31 -7.20 12.90
N SER A 119 -6.58 -6.91 12.67
CA SER A 119 -7.65 -7.92 12.64
C SER A 119 -7.71 -8.67 11.31
N LYS A 120 -7.09 -8.13 10.24
CA LYS A 120 -7.13 -8.67 8.87
C LYS A 120 -8.54 -8.68 8.26
N THR A 121 -9.36 -7.71 8.64
CA THR A 121 -10.77 -7.64 8.22
C THR A 121 -11.04 -6.40 7.37
N CYS A 122 -11.90 -6.57 6.37
CA CYS A 122 -12.55 -5.46 5.69
C CYS A 122 -13.59 -4.86 6.65
N THR A 123 -13.35 -3.64 7.14
CA THR A 123 -14.22 -2.96 8.10
C THR A 123 -15.35 -2.21 7.41
N ASN A 124 -15.14 -1.77 6.17
CA ASN A 124 -16.15 -1.10 5.36
C ASN A 124 -15.88 -1.27 3.85
N GLU A 125 -16.91 -1.13 3.03
CA GLU A 125 -16.80 -1.11 1.57
C GLU A 125 -17.72 -0.06 0.95
N VAL A 126 -17.23 0.64 -0.06
CA VAL A 126 -17.99 1.61 -0.85
C VAL A 126 -18.03 1.11 -2.29
N LYS A 127 -19.22 0.82 -2.80
CA LYS A 127 -19.46 0.28 -4.15
C LYS A 127 -19.92 1.37 -5.10
N GLY A 128 -19.89 1.05 -6.40
CA GLY A 128 -20.42 1.95 -7.43
C GLY A 128 -19.48 3.09 -7.78
N LEU A 129 -18.17 2.94 -7.52
CA LEU A 129 -17.17 3.97 -7.82
C LEU A 129 -16.72 3.95 -9.30
N GLY A 130 -17.24 3.03 -10.11
CA GLY A 130 -16.81 2.83 -11.49
C GLY A 130 -15.36 2.35 -11.55
N GLU A 131 -14.64 2.68 -12.63
CA GLU A 131 -13.21 2.39 -12.72
C GLU A 131 -12.43 3.39 -11.83
N ALA A 132 -12.24 3.07 -10.55
CA ALA A 132 -11.45 3.89 -9.63
C ALA A 132 -9.95 3.61 -9.80
N PHE A 133 -9.16 4.65 -10.07
CA PHE A 133 -7.72 4.54 -10.38
C PHE A 133 -6.81 5.14 -9.32
N THR A 134 -7.30 6.13 -8.57
CA THR A 134 -6.48 6.82 -7.58
C THR A 134 -7.31 7.23 -6.36
N LEU A 135 -6.62 7.47 -5.26
CA LEU A 135 -7.18 7.98 -4.03
C LEU A 135 -6.16 8.88 -3.31
N ALA A 136 -6.63 9.80 -2.48
CA ALA A 136 -5.83 10.60 -1.58
C ALA A 136 -6.57 10.84 -0.25
N TRP A 137 -5.89 10.55 0.87
CA TRP A 137 -6.39 10.86 2.21
C TRP A 137 -6.16 12.32 2.54
N ALA A 138 -7.13 12.93 3.22
CA ALA A 138 -6.91 14.15 3.97
C ALA A 138 -5.93 13.88 5.13
N PRO A 139 -5.11 14.87 5.55
CA PRO A 139 -4.12 14.66 6.61
C PRO A 139 -4.69 14.23 7.96
N ASP A 140 -5.95 14.58 8.24
CA ASP A 140 -6.69 14.17 9.45
C ASP A 140 -7.09 12.70 9.45
N GLY A 141 -7.07 12.02 8.28
CA GLY A 141 -7.48 10.64 8.15
C GLY A 141 -8.99 10.41 8.23
N GLU A 142 -9.81 11.47 8.18
CA GLU A 142 -11.27 11.38 8.26
C GLU A 142 -11.92 11.37 6.87
N THR A 143 -11.29 12.05 5.92
CA THR A 143 -11.79 12.16 4.54
C THR A 143 -10.82 11.54 3.54
N LEU A 144 -11.37 10.89 2.51
CA LEU A 144 -10.63 10.36 1.36
C LEU A 144 -11.33 10.82 0.08
N VAL A 145 -10.54 11.26 -0.90
CA VAL A 145 -11.04 11.50 -2.27
C VAL A 145 -10.63 10.32 -3.14
N VAL A 146 -11.59 9.78 -3.91
CA VAL A 146 -11.34 8.75 -4.93
C VAL A 146 -11.52 9.37 -6.31
N GLY A 147 -10.55 9.14 -7.20
CA GLY A 147 -10.62 9.52 -8.60
C GLY A 147 -10.94 8.32 -9.48
N ASN A 148 -11.99 8.45 -10.28
CA ASN A 148 -12.43 7.51 -11.30
C ASN A 148 -12.34 8.15 -12.70
N LYS A 149 -12.59 7.35 -13.73
CA LYS A 149 -12.70 7.80 -15.12
C LYS A 149 -14.13 8.13 -15.50
#